data_AF-H6RJD6-F1
#
_entry.id   AF-H6RJD6-F1
#
_cell.length_a   1.000
_cell.length_b   1.000
_cell.length_c   1.000
_cell.angle_alpha   90.00
_cell.angle_beta   90.00
_cell.angle_gamma   90.00
#
_symmetry.space_group_name_H-M   'P 1'
#
loop_
_entity.id
_entity.type
_entity.pdbx_description
1 polymer ?
#
loop_
_entity_poly.entity_id
_entity_poly.type
_entity_poly.pdbx_seq_one_letter_code
_entity_poly.pdbx_strand_id
1 'polypeptide(L)'
;MAPFADLEREEPAFAARVRAAFDAHGHTFLATPRADGAPRTSSIESSFLEGEMWLVGMPGSVTFTDLRRDPHMAQHSGSDEPDAFTADAKVSGRAVEITDPGACAAYARAAGAPGAPGAFELFRIDLEQVVLTAVTEARDGLEISSWRPGRRLTTVHRS
;
A
#
# COMPACT_ATOMS: atom_id res chain seq x y z
N MET A 1 -13.99 -1.48 -4.37
CA MET A 1 -12.84 -0.72 -3.86
C MET A 1 -13.17 -0.29 -2.45
N ALA A 2 -12.18 -0.17 -1.58
CA ALA A 2 -12.42 0.17 -0.18
C ALA A 2 -11.19 0.83 0.48
N PRO A 3 -11.37 1.71 1.47
CA PRO A 3 -10.28 2.19 2.31
C PRO A 3 -9.68 1.07 3.16
N PHE A 4 -8.50 1.30 3.74
CA PHE A 4 -7.86 0.32 4.62
C PHE A 4 -8.70 0.00 5.87
N ALA A 5 -9.47 0.96 6.37
CA ALA A 5 -10.39 0.82 7.50
C ALA A 5 -11.45 -0.27 7.29
N ASP A 6 -11.86 -0.51 6.04
CA ASP A 6 -12.79 -1.59 5.73
C ASP A 6 -12.14 -2.96 5.93
N LEU A 7 -10.89 -3.11 5.48
CA LEU A 7 -10.09 -4.32 5.73
C LEU A 7 -9.83 -4.50 7.23
N GLU A 8 -9.49 -3.43 7.96
CA GLU A 8 -9.30 -3.48 9.41
C GLU A 8 -10.56 -3.91 10.16
N ARG A 9 -11.73 -3.44 9.72
CA ARG A 9 -13.02 -3.81 10.32
C ARG A 9 -13.41 -5.25 10.01
N GLU A 10 -13.21 -5.70 8.77
CA GLU A 10 -13.62 -7.03 8.31
C GLU A 10 -12.67 -8.13 8.81
N GLU A 11 -11.36 -7.91 8.72
CA GLU A 11 -10.33 -8.92 8.99
C GLU A 11 -9.16 -8.31 9.81
N PRO A 12 -9.39 -7.90 11.07
CA PRO A 12 -8.44 -7.09 11.86
C PRO A 12 -7.06 -7.74 12.03
N ALA A 13 -7.00 -9.05 12.25
CA ALA A 13 -5.73 -9.77 12.40
C ALA A 13 -4.92 -9.82 11.09
N PHE A 14 -5.61 -9.97 9.95
CA PHE A 14 -4.98 -9.94 8.63
C PHE A 14 -4.50 -8.52 8.30
N ALA A 15 -5.32 -7.50 8.56
CA ALA A 15 -4.96 -6.10 8.37
C ALA A 15 -3.70 -5.72 9.18
N ALA A 16 -3.60 -6.17 10.43
CA ALA A 16 -2.42 -5.95 11.27
C ALA A 16 -1.14 -6.56 10.68
N ARG A 17 -1.22 -7.80 10.13
CA ARG A 17 -0.09 -8.44 9.45
C ARG A 17 0.33 -7.70 8.18
N VAL A 18 -0.64 -7.21 7.40
CA VAL A 18 -0.38 -6.41 6.20
C VAL A 18 0.34 -5.11 6.55
N ARG A 19 -0.16 -4.36 7.54
CA ARG A 19 0.48 -3.14 8.03
C ARG A 19 1.91 -3.43 8.52
N ALA A 20 2.09 -4.47 9.33
CA ALA A 20 3.41 -4.86 9.83
C ALA A 20 4.41 -5.18 8.70
N ALA A 21 3.96 -5.84 7.61
CA ALA A 21 4.81 -6.12 6.47
C ALA A 21 5.25 -4.84 5.73
N PHE A 22 4.36 -3.86 5.57
CA PHE A 22 4.71 -2.57 4.97
C PHE A 22 5.62 -1.72 5.88
N ASP A 23 5.39 -1.76 7.20
CA ASP A 23 6.17 -0.98 8.17
C ASP A 23 7.56 -1.61 8.45
N ALA A 24 7.79 -2.87 8.07
CA ALA A 24 9.06 -3.56 8.27
C ALA A 24 10.24 -2.92 7.51
N HIS A 25 9.95 -2.20 6.42
CA HIS A 25 10.97 -1.56 5.59
C HIS A 25 10.52 -0.16 5.16
N GLY A 26 11.42 0.83 5.28
CA GLY A 26 11.12 2.19 4.81
C GLY A 26 10.88 2.27 3.30
N HIS A 27 11.50 1.39 2.51
CA HIS A 27 11.33 1.37 1.06
C HIS A 27 10.46 0.21 0.62
N THR A 28 9.41 0.55 -0.12
CA THR A 28 8.48 -0.39 -0.75
C THR A 28 8.43 -0.14 -2.25
N PHE A 29 7.91 -1.09 -3.03
CA PHE A 29 8.00 -1.06 -4.49
C PHE A 29 6.63 -0.81 -5.10
N LEU A 30 6.46 0.36 -5.69
CA LEU A 30 5.24 0.79 -6.38
C LEU A 30 5.37 0.57 -7.88
N ALA A 31 4.37 -0.08 -8.47
CA ALA A 31 4.18 -0.27 -9.90
C ALA A 31 3.03 0.62 -10.40
N THR A 32 3.28 1.39 -11.46
CA THR A 32 2.30 2.29 -12.10
C THR A 32 2.32 2.16 -13.64
N PRO A 33 1.20 2.37 -14.34
CA PRO A 33 1.18 2.42 -15.80
C PRO A 33 1.81 3.70 -16.34
N ARG A 34 2.78 3.56 -17.24
CA ARG A 34 3.33 4.68 -18.00
C ARG A 34 2.36 5.11 -19.10
N ALA A 35 2.65 6.25 -19.73
CA ALA A 35 1.90 6.75 -20.90
C ALA A 35 1.84 5.76 -22.09
N ASP A 36 2.85 4.90 -22.22
CA ASP A 36 2.94 3.85 -23.24
C ASP A 36 2.28 2.51 -22.80
N GLY A 37 1.69 2.48 -21.60
CA GLY A 37 1.06 1.29 -21.01
C GLY A 37 2.03 0.32 -20.34
N ALA A 38 3.35 0.52 -20.44
CA ALA A 38 4.32 -0.34 -19.76
C ALA A 38 4.36 -0.06 -18.25
N PRO A 39 4.63 -1.06 -17.40
CA PRO A 39 4.78 -0.82 -15.96
C PRO A 39 6.07 -0.04 -15.67
N ARG A 40 5.98 1.00 -14.82
CA ARG A 40 7.11 1.62 -14.14
C ARG A 40 7.16 1.12 -12.70
N THR A 41 8.33 0.72 -12.23
CA THR A 41 8.59 0.48 -10.81
C THR A 41 9.31 1.66 -10.18
N SER A 42 9.02 1.96 -8.91
CA SER A 42 9.68 3.00 -8.13
C SER A 42 9.72 2.59 -6.66
N SER A 43 10.80 2.95 -5.97
CA SER A 43 10.83 2.91 -4.51
C SER A 43 10.00 4.07 -3.96
N ILE A 44 9.13 3.80 -2.99
CA ILE A 44 8.33 4.81 -2.30
C ILE A 44 8.07 4.40 -0.86
N GLU A 45 7.81 5.39 -0.01
CA GLU A 45 7.26 5.21 1.33
C GLU A 45 5.72 5.27 1.26
N SER A 46 5.05 4.44 2.05
CA SER A 46 3.61 4.53 2.29
C SER A 46 3.33 4.55 3.78
N SER A 47 2.30 5.28 4.18
CA SER A 47 1.89 5.35 5.58
C SER A 47 0.45 4.86 5.74
N PHE A 48 0.18 4.23 6.88
CA PHE A 48 -1.17 3.86 7.27
C PHE A 48 -1.62 4.76 8.41
N LEU A 49 -2.53 5.69 8.12
CA LEU A 49 -2.91 6.75 9.04
C LEU A 49 -4.42 6.98 8.97
N GLU A 50 -5.06 7.06 10.13
CA GLU A 50 -6.52 7.29 10.27
C GLU A 50 -7.38 6.31 9.45
N GLY A 51 -6.97 5.03 9.38
CA GLY A 51 -7.71 4.00 8.64
C GLY A 51 -7.53 4.06 7.13
N GLU A 52 -6.58 4.85 6.63
CA GLU A 52 -6.29 4.99 5.21
C GLU A 52 -4.84 4.59 4.93
N MET A 53 -4.59 4.14 3.69
CA MET A 53 -3.24 3.97 3.17
C MET A 53 -2.90 5.15 2.27
N TRP A 54 -1.77 5.79 2.52
CA TRP A 54 -1.33 7.00 1.85
C TRP A 54 -0.03 6.80 1.08
N LEU A 55 0.06 7.40 -0.10
CA LEU A 55 1.31 7.69 -0.77
C LEU A 55 1.61 9.17 -0.62
N VAL A 56 2.81 9.49 -0.15
CA VAL A 56 3.29 10.85 -0.02
C VAL A 56 4.65 10.95 -0.67
N GLY A 57 4.89 12.06 -1.36
CA GLY A 57 6.16 12.25 -2.01
C GLY A 57 6.40 13.69 -2.40
N MET A 58 7.60 13.89 -2.92
CA MET A 58 8.03 15.18 -3.41
C MET A 58 7.18 15.63 -4.60
N PRO A 59 6.81 16.92 -4.68
CA PRO A 59 6.10 17.47 -5.83
C PRO A 59 6.85 17.24 -7.14
N GLY A 60 6.10 16.90 -8.19
CA GLY A 60 6.67 16.66 -9.53
C GLY A 60 7.25 15.26 -9.71
N SER A 61 6.95 14.33 -8.80
CA SER A 61 7.34 12.93 -8.97
C SER A 61 6.75 12.36 -10.27
N VAL A 62 7.60 11.69 -11.05
CA VAL A 62 7.18 11.07 -12.30
C VAL A 62 6.15 9.95 -12.05
N THR A 63 6.21 9.28 -10.90
CA THR A 63 5.24 8.26 -10.51
C THR A 63 3.86 8.85 -10.21
N PHE A 64 3.81 10.06 -9.64
CA PHE A 64 2.54 10.76 -9.43
C PHE A 64 1.99 11.35 -10.72
N THR A 65 2.86 11.72 -11.67
CA THR A 65 2.44 12.01 -13.05
C THR A 65 1.80 10.79 -13.72
N ASP A 66 2.35 9.60 -13.50
CA ASP A 66 1.75 8.36 -14.00
C ASP A 66 0.37 8.11 -13.35
N LEU A 67 0.26 8.24 -12.02
CA LEU A 67 -1.01 8.04 -11.28
C LEU A 67 -2.12 9.01 -11.67
N ARG A 68 -1.79 10.27 -11.99
CA ARG A 68 -2.78 11.25 -12.49
C ARG A 68 -3.32 10.88 -13.86
N ARG A 69 -2.50 10.21 -14.69
CA ARG A 69 -2.90 9.74 -16.02
C ARG A 69 -3.72 8.45 -15.91
N ASP A 70 -3.24 7.52 -15.11
CA ASP A 70 -3.88 6.24 -14.85
C ASP A 70 -3.75 5.92 -13.36
N PRO A 71 -4.85 5.92 -12.60
CA PRO A 71 -4.79 5.78 -11.15
C PRO A 71 -4.50 4.34 -10.71
N HIS A 72 -4.49 3.35 -11.62
CA HIS A 72 -4.23 1.97 -11.24
C HIS A 72 -2.80 1.80 -10.73
N MET A 73 -2.66 1.05 -9.64
CA MET A 73 -1.37 0.76 -9.05
C MET A 73 -1.34 -0.62 -8.40
N ALA A 74 -0.12 -1.13 -8.23
CA ALA A 74 0.16 -2.22 -7.31
C ALA A 74 1.41 -1.86 -6.51
N GLN A 75 1.42 -2.18 -5.22
CA GLN A 75 2.55 -1.92 -4.35
C GLN A 75 2.90 -3.17 -3.56
N HIS A 76 4.19 -3.46 -3.47
CA HIS A 76 4.76 -4.55 -2.71
C HIS A 76 5.54 -3.98 -1.53
N SER A 77 5.37 -4.53 -0.33
CA SER A 77 6.21 -4.18 0.82
C SER A 77 7.68 -4.51 0.53
N GLY A 78 8.60 -4.11 1.40
CA GLY A 78 9.91 -4.77 1.40
C GLY A 78 9.77 -6.25 1.75
N SER A 79 10.75 -7.05 1.34
CA SER A 79 10.90 -8.45 1.76
C SER A 79 12.28 -8.64 2.32
N ASP A 80 12.37 -9.40 3.42
CA ASP A 80 13.64 -9.88 3.93
C ASP A 80 14.28 -10.92 2.98
N GLU A 81 15.58 -11.14 3.17
CA GLU A 81 16.31 -12.23 2.53
C GLU A 81 15.68 -13.60 2.88
N PRO A 82 15.82 -14.63 2.00
CA PRO A 82 15.10 -15.90 2.15
C PRO A 82 15.19 -16.58 3.53
N ASP A 83 16.36 -16.54 4.18
CA ASP A 83 16.56 -17.18 5.49
C ASP A 83 15.81 -16.44 6.62
N ALA A 84 15.64 -15.13 6.48
CA ALA A 84 14.95 -14.25 7.42
C ALA A 84 13.49 -13.98 7.02
N PHE A 85 13.07 -14.38 5.83
CA PHE A 85 11.72 -14.14 5.31
C PHE A 85 10.65 -14.72 6.24
N THR A 86 9.75 -13.83 6.68
CA THR A 86 8.58 -14.17 7.50
C THR A 86 7.28 -13.91 6.74
N ALA A 87 7.12 -12.71 6.18
CA ALA A 87 6.02 -12.36 5.30
C ALA A 87 6.34 -11.14 4.44
N ASP A 88 5.62 -11.02 3.31
CA ASP A 88 5.45 -9.78 2.56
C ASP A 88 3.98 -9.54 2.23
N ALA A 89 3.65 -8.28 1.94
CA ALA A 89 2.32 -7.86 1.56
C ALA A 89 2.32 -7.15 0.22
N LYS A 90 1.22 -7.32 -0.52
CA LYS A 90 0.96 -6.67 -1.80
C LYS A 90 -0.43 -6.07 -1.75
N VAL A 91 -0.55 -4.82 -2.19
CA VAL A 91 -1.84 -4.17 -2.41
C VAL A 91 -1.96 -3.80 -3.87
N SER A 92 -3.16 -3.85 -4.41
CA SER A 92 -3.49 -3.23 -5.69
C SER A 92 -4.79 -2.47 -5.58
N GLY A 93 -4.94 -1.42 -6.39
CA GLY A 93 -6.09 -0.55 -6.32
C GLY A 93 -5.92 0.70 -7.16
N ARG A 94 -6.56 1.78 -6.72
CA ARG A 94 -6.44 3.09 -7.37
C ARG A 94 -5.95 4.15 -6.40
N ALA A 95 -5.03 4.98 -6.87
CA ALA A 95 -4.58 6.17 -6.17
C ALA A 95 -5.54 7.33 -6.46
N VAL A 96 -6.09 7.93 -5.39
CA VAL A 96 -6.95 9.11 -5.44
C VAL A 96 -6.15 10.31 -4.96
N GLU A 97 -5.87 11.23 -5.85
CA GLU A 97 -5.13 12.46 -5.52
C GLU A 97 -5.95 13.33 -4.55
N ILE A 98 -5.32 13.76 -3.47
CA ILE A 98 -5.90 14.70 -2.52
C ILE A 98 -5.27 16.08 -2.73
N THR A 99 -6.08 17.03 -3.21
CA THR A 99 -5.66 18.41 -3.46
C THR A 99 -6.38 19.42 -2.57
N ASP A 100 -7.39 19.00 -1.81
CA ASP A 100 -8.10 19.87 -0.88
C ASP A 100 -7.14 20.38 0.21
N PRO A 101 -6.94 21.71 0.37
CA PRO A 101 -5.99 22.24 1.33
C PRO A 101 -6.29 21.84 2.78
N GLY A 102 -7.57 21.68 3.13
CA GLY A 102 -7.98 21.25 4.46
C GLY A 102 -7.59 19.80 4.75
N ALA A 103 -7.82 18.90 3.79
CA ALA A 103 -7.42 17.51 3.87
C ALA A 103 -5.90 17.34 3.91
N CYS A 104 -5.14 18.06 3.08
CA CYS A 104 -3.68 18.04 3.13
C CYS A 104 -3.14 18.55 4.47
N ALA A 105 -3.72 19.62 5.02
CA ALA A 105 -3.33 20.13 6.33
C ALA A 105 -3.68 19.16 7.48
N ALA A 106 -4.80 18.45 7.37
CA ALA A 106 -5.18 17.41 8.33
C ALA A 106 -4.18 16.24 8.29
N TYR A 107 -3.86 15.73 7.11
CA TYR A 107 -2.83 14.71 6.94
C TYR A 107 -1.48 15.17 7.50
N ALA A 108 -1.02 16.38 7.14
CA ALA A 108 0.26 16.90 7.61
C ALA A 108 0.34 16.96 9.14
N ARG A 109 -0.75 17.39 9.80
CA ARG A 109 -0.84 17.41 11.27
C ARG A 109 -0.75 16.00 11.85
N ALA A 110 -1.50 15.06 11.31
CA ALA A 110 -1.56 13.69 11.80
C ALA A 110 -0.24 12.92 11.55
N ALA A 111 0.45 13.21 10.44
CA ALA A 111 1.72 12.59 10.06
C ALA A 111 2.96 13.31 10.63
N GLY A 112 2.80 14.46 11.29
CA GLY A 112 3.93 15.30 11.71
C GLY A 112 4.75 15.87 10.54
N ALA A 113 4.16 15.98 9.35
CA ALA A 113 4.81 16.47 8.13
C ALA A 113 4.67 17.99 7.99
N PRO A 114 5.50 18.66 7.15
CA PRO A 114 5.38 20.09 6.89
C PRO A 114 4.01 20.46 6.30
N GLY A 115 3.25 21.32 6.98
CA GLY A 115 1.91 21.75 6.54
C GLY A 115 1.89 22.90 5.51
N ALA A 116 3.03 23.25 4.91
CA ALA A 116 3.09 24.32 3.93
C ALA A 116 2.41 23.89 2.61
N PRO A 117 1.60 24.76 1.96
CA PRO A 117 1.01 24.44 0.66
C PRO A 117 2.06 24.01 -0.36
N GLY A 118 1.81 22.89 -1.04
CA GLY A 118 2.74 22.35 -2.04
C GLY A 118 4.01 21.74 -1.47
N ALA A 119 4.10 21.49 -0.15
CA ALA A 119 5.25 20.80 0.45
C ALA A 119 5.37 19.32 0.00
N PHE A 120 4.24 18.70 -0.35
CA PHE A 120 4.15 17.31 -0.80
C PHE A 120 2.96 17.13 -1.75
N GLU A 121 3.01 16.04 -2.52
CA GLU A 121 1.86 15.48 -3.24
C GLU A 121 1.31 14.29 -2.42
N LEU A 122 -0.02 14.15 -2.37
CA LEU A 122 -0.72 13.20 -1.49
C LEU A 122 -1.74 12.39 -2.27
N PHE A 123 -1.68 11.07 -2.13
CA PHE A 123 -2.67 10.16 -2.70
C PHE A 123 -3.19 9.19 -1.64
N ARG A 124 -4.52 9.02 -1.58
CA ARG A 124 -5.19 7.97 -0.81
C ARG A 124 -5.33 6.74 -1.69
N ILE A 125 -5.08 5.55 -1.15
CA ILE A 125 -5.22 4.30 -1.90
C ILE A 125 -6.56 3.63 -1.60
N ASP A 126 -7.40 3.58 -2.64
CA ASP A 126 -8.61 2.75 -2.63
C ASP A 126 -8.24 1.32 -3.05
N LEU A 127 -8.38 0.38 -2.12
CA LEU A 127 -7.93 -1.01 -2.27
C LEU A 127 -8.90 -1.84 -3.12
N GLU A 128 -8.35 -2.62 -4.05
CA GLU A 128 -9.05 -3.64 -4.84
C GLU A 128 -8.67 -5.07 -4.43
N GLN A 129 -7.41 -5.26 -4.04
CA GLN A 129 -6.91 -6.52 -3.51
C GLN A 129 -5.80 -6.28 -2.50
N VAL A 130 -5.79 -7.09 -1.45
CA VAL A 130 -4.67 -7.22 -0.53
C VAL A 130 -4.26 -8.68 -0.50
N VAL A 131 -2.96 -8.94 -0.59
CA VAL A 131 -2.36 -10.27 -0.53
C VAL A 131 -1.25 -10.24 0.51
N LEU A 132 -1.21 -11.24 1.38
CA LEU A 132 -0.09 -11.50 2.28
C LEU A 132 0.48 -12.88 1.94
N THR A 133 1.78 -12.94 1.69
CA THR A 133 2.52 -14.20 1.55
C THR A 133 3.36 -14.37 2.80
N ALA A 134 3.20 -15.48 3.51
CA ALA A 134 3.99 -15.75 4.71
C ALA A 134 4.54 -17.18 4.68
N VAL A 135 5.67 -17.41 5.34
CA VAL A 135 6.12 -18.78 5.63
C VAL A 135 5.17 -19.44 6.63
N THR A 136 4.93 -20.74 6.47
CA THR A 136 4.18 -21.53 7.46
C THR A 136 4.92 -21.55 8.79
N GLU A 137 4.21 -21.82 9.89
CA GLU A 137 4.82 -21.97 11.22
C GLU A 137 5.89 -23.08 11.23
N ALA A 138 5.66 -24.17 10.50
CA ALA A 138 6.63 -25.25 10.32
C ALA A 138 7.79 -24.92 9.36
N ARG A 139 7.74 -23.76 8.68
CA ARG A 139 8.69 -23.30 7.64
C ARG A 139 8.93 -24.31 6.52
N ASP A 140 7.90 -25.09 6.19
CA ASP A 140 7.88 -26.12 5.15
C ASP A 140 7.07 -25.72 3.90
N GLY A 141 6.56 -24.48 3.87
CA GLY A 141 5.78 -23.95 2.77
C GLY A 141 5.39 -22.49 2.97
N LEU A 142 4.47 -22.02 2.13
CA LEU A 142 3.90 -20.68 2.16
C LEU A 142 2.39 -20.74 2.44
N GLU A 143 1.94 -19.82 3.28
CA GLU A 143 0.54 -19.44 3.47
C GLU A 143 0.28 -18.14 2.70
N ILE A 144 -0.61 -18.19 1.70
CA ILE A 144 -0.98 -17.03 0.88
C ILE A 144 -2.43 -16.67 1.20
N SER A 145 -2.61 -15.53 1.86
CA SER A 145 -3.94 -15.01 2.21
C SER A 145 -4.30 -13.83 1.30
N SER A 146 -5.54 -13.79 0.81
CA SER A 146 -6.02 -12.72 -0.08
C SER A 146 -7.39 -12.22 0.33
N TRP A 147 -7.49 -10.89 0.44
CA TRP A 147 -8.72 -10.15 0.70
C TRP A 147 -9.08 -9.27 -0.51
N ARG A 148 -10.40 -9.12 -0.73
CA ARG A 148 -10.99 -8.18 -1.69
C ARG A 148 -12.28 -7.62 -1.10
N PRO A 149 -12.63 -6.35 -1.34
CA PRO A 149 -13.88 -5.79 -0.85
C PRO A 149 -15.10 -6.62 -1.28
N GLY A 150 -15.99 -6.93 -0.34
CA GLY A 150 -17.20 -7.72 -0.58
C GLY A 150 -16.96 -9.22 -0.79
N ARG A 151 -15.74 -9.73 -0.54
CA ARG A 151 -15.43 -11.16 -0.56
C ARG A 151 -14.82 -11.58 0.78
N ARG A 152 -15.06 -12.83 1.16
CA ARG A 152 -14.41 -13.43 2.34
C ARG A 152 -12.91 -13.55 2.09
N LEU A 153 -12.12 -13.42 3.16
CA LEU A 153 -10.70 -13.77 3.14
C LEU A 153 -10.53 -15.21 2.68
N THR A 154 -9.57 -15.43 1.78
CA THR A 154 -9.20 -16.78 1.31
C THR A 154 -7.74 -17.05 1.60
N THR A 155 -7.42 -18.29 1.97
CA THR A 155 -6.05 -18.72 2.27
C THR A 155 -5.70 -19.98 1.48
N VAL A 156 -4.51 -20.00 0.88
CA VAL A 156 -3.99 -21.14 0.11
C VAL A 156 -2.60 -21.50 0.63
N HIS A 157 -2.37 -22.80 0.81
CA HIS A 157 -1.06 -23.33 1.20
C HIS A 157 -0.30 -23.84 -0.03
N ARG A 158 1.02 -23.60 -0.06
CA ARG A 158 1.94 -24.07 -1.10
C ARG A 158 3.16 -24.71 -0.44
N SER A 159 3.48 -25.95 -0.81
CA SER A 159 4.69 -26.69 -0.42
C SER A 159 5.72 -26.69 -1.53
#